data_AF-A0AA86YSW5-F1
#
_entry.id   AF-A0AA86YSW5-F1
#
_cell.length_a   1.000
_cell.length_b   1.000
_cell.length_c   1.000
_cell.angle_alpha   90.00
_cell.angle_beta   90.00
_cell.angle_gamma   90.00
#
_symmetry.space_group_name_H-M   'P 1'
#
loop_
_entity.id
_entity.type
_entity.pdbx_description
1 polymer ?
#
loop_
_entity_poly.entity_id
_entity_poly.type
_entity_poly.pdbx_seq_one_letter_code
_entity_poly.pdbx_strand_id
1 'polypeptide(L)'
;MLVGQISSSIKLPIFLDSIGTIICALLAGPWIAALTGLLTNLLWGLLSGPIAAAFAPVAMMIGLSAGLLAHAGFFRTLPRVIFSGIVITLALMLVAVPIRTYLFAGTTGSGADFFVAYFHAVGENLLESVAITVLGANIADKIVSALIAWLLVRRLPLRAQQNFPNMARVR
;
A
#
# COMPACT_ATOMS: atom_id res chain seq x y z
N MET A 1 0.28 11.01 -5.32
CA MET A 1 0.50 11.37 -6.74
C MET A 1 1.94 11.80 -7.00
N LEU A 2 2.48 12.84 -6.35
CA LEU A 2 3.88 13.28 -6.56
C LEU A 2 4.94 12.23 -6.17
N VAL A 3 4.77 11.53 -5.04
CA VAL A 3 5.76 10.53 -4.59
C VAL A 3 5.77 9.27 -5.48
N GLY A 4 4.64 8.92 -6.09
CA GLY A 4 4.54 7.79 -7.03
C GLY A 4 5.24 8.07 -8.36
N GLN A 5 5.14 9.31 -8.87
CA GLN A 5 5.89 9.76 -10.04
C GLN A 5 7.41 9.73 -9.79
N ILE A 6 7.87 10.19 -8.61
CA ILE A 6 9.30 10.16 -8.25
C ILE A 6 9.82 8.71 -8.11
N SER A 7 9.01 7.77 -7.62
CA SER A 7 9.38 6.34 -7.56
C SER A 7 9.58 5.74 -8.95
N SER A 8 8.68 6.05 -9.89
CA SER A 8 8.77 5.56 -11.27
C SER A 8 10.01 6.05 -12.03
N SER A 9 10.53 7.22 -11.66
CA SER A 9 11.76 7.78 -12.24
C SER A 9 13.06 7.25 -11.62
N ILE A 10 13.02 6.62 -10.43
CA ILE A 10 14.22 6.20 -9.68
C ILE A 10 14.41 4.66 -9.64
N LYS A 11 13.52 3.84 -10.24
CA LYS A 11 13.61 2.36 -10.19
C LYS A 11 13.81 1.81 -8.77
N LEU A 12 13.30 2.50 -7.75
CA LEU A 12 13.32 1.97 -6.40
C LEU A 12 12.23 0.88 -6.30
N PRO A 13 12.56 -0.31 -5.78
CA PRO A 13 11.61 -1.40 -5.57
C PRO A 13 10.71 -1.13 -4.35
N ILE A 14 10.14 0.08 -4.27
CA ILE A 14 9.30 0.56 -3.17
C ILE A 14 8.10 1.26 -3.80
N PHE A 15 6.91 0.73 -3.55
CA PHE A 15 5.65 1.31 -3.97
C PHE A 15 5.32 2.48 -3.03
N LEU A 16 5.95 3.63 -3.31
CA LEU A 16 5.69 4.91 -2.61
C LEU A 16 4.26 5.46 -2.87
N ASP A 17 3.41 4.70 -3.55
CA ASP A 17 2.02 5.03 -3.86
C ASP A 17 1.12 5.01 -2.61
N SER A 18 1.46 4.17 -1.63
CA SER A 18 0.59 3.83 -0.51
C SER A 18 0.80 4.73 0.71
N ILE A 19 1.91 5.46 0.78
CA ILE A 19 2.24 6.37 1.88
C ILE A 19 1.13 7.43 2.02
N GLY A 20 0.67 8.00 0.91
CA GLY A 20 -0.40 9.00 0.92
C GLY A 20 -1.72 8.46 1.45
N THR A 21 -2.08 7.23 1.06
CA THR A 21 -3.29 6.54 1.51
C THR A 21 -3.23 6.22 3.01
N ILE A 22 -2.08 5.77 3.52
CA ILE A 22 -1.88 5.48 4.95
C ILE A 22 -1.90 6.77 5.77
N ILE A 23 -1.33 7.88 5.28
CA ILE A 23 -1.43 9.20 5.93
C ILE A 23 -2.89 9.64 6.00
N CYS A 24 -3.65 9.52 4.91
CA CYS A 24 -5.08 9.83 4.92
C CYS A 24 -5.83 8.93 5.93
N ALA A 25 -5.44 7.67 6.05
CA ALA A 25 -6.03 6.73 7.01
C ALA A 25 -5.75 7.12 8.47
N LEU A 26 -4.55 7.61 8.75
CA LEU A 26 -4.14 8.08 10.08
C LEU A 26 -4.80 9.41 10.46
N LEU A 27 -5.07 10.29 9.50
CA LEU A 27 -5.59 11.64 9.76
C LEU A 27 -7.12 11.72 9.66
N ALA A 28 -7.70 11.12 8.62
CA ALA A 28 -9.11 11.29 8.26
C ALA A 28 -9.96 10.03 8.54
N GLY A 29 -9.32 8.89 8.80
CA GLY A 29 -9.97 7.62 9.12
C GLY A 29 -10.26 6.70 7.94
N PRO A 30 -10.83 5.51 8.21
CA PRO A 30 -10.87 4.40 7.25
C PRO A 30 -11.68 4.69 5.98
N TRP A 31 -12.85 5.30 6.11
CA TRP A 31 -13.73 5.57 4.96
C TRP A 31 -13.16 6.63 4.01
N ILE A 32 -12.60 7.70 4.57
CA ILE A 32 -11.99 8.76 3.78
C ILE A 32 -10.73 8.23 3.10
N ALA A 33 -9.91 7.45 3.80
CA ALA A 33 -8.74 6.81 3.20
C ALA A 33 -9.09 5.81 2.10
N ALA A 34 -10.13 5.01 2.28
CA ALA A 34 -10.62 4.08 1.26
C ALA A 34 -11.03 4.79 -0.02
N LEU A 35 -11.85 5.85 0.11
CA LEU A 35 -12.31 6.66 -1.01
C LEU A 35 -11.15 7.38 -1.69
N THR A 36 -10.25 8.00 -0.92
CA THR A 36 -9.08 8.68 -1.50
C THR A 36 -8.17 7.70 -2.24
N GLY A 37 -7.93 6.50 -1.70
CA GLY A 37 -7.14 5.45 -2.35
C GLY A 37 -7.77 4.97 -3.65
N LEU A 38 -9.08 4.69 -3.62
CA LEU A 38 -9.84 4.27 -4.79
C LEU A 38 -9.80 5.33 -5.89
N LEU A 39 -10.18 6.57 -5.55
CA LEU A 39 -10.23 7.67 -6.52
C LEU A 39 -8.85 7.99 -7.07
N THR A 40 -7.81 7.99 -6.24
CA THR A 40 -6.43 8.24 -6.69
C THR A 40 -6.00 7.20 -7.71
N ASN A 41 -6.30 5.91 -7.48
CA ASN A 41 -5.91 4.86 -8.44
C ASN A 41 -6.78 4.85 -9.70
N LEU A 42 -8.06 5.21 -9.62
CA LEU A 42 -8.90 5.38 -10.82
C LEU A 42 -8.43 6.56 -11.67
N LEU A 43 -8.13 7.70 -11.05
CA LEU A 43 -7.58 8.87 -11.73
C LEU A 43 -6.20 8.54 -12.34
N TRP A 44 -5.36 7.79 -11.61
CA TRP A 44 -4.09 7.33 -12.14
C TRP A 44 -4.28 6.36 -13.31
N GLY A 45 -5.27 5.48 -13.24
CA GLY A 45 -5.67 4.59 -14.32
C GLY A 45 -6.11 5.33 -15.58
N LEU A 46 -6.79 6.47 -15.44
CA LEU A 46 -7.16 7.32 -16.57
C LEU A 46 -5.95 7.97 -17.24
N LEU A 47 -4.90 8.30 -16.47
CA LEU A 47 -3.72 9.03 -16.95
C LEU A 47 -2.58 8.11 -17.43
N SER A 48 -2.41 6.94 -16.81
CA SER A 48 -1.26 6.05 -17.02
C SER A 48 -1.64 4.69 -17.61
N GLY A 49 -2.93 4.41 -17.76
CA GLY A 49 -3.44 3.24 -18.45
C GLY A 49 -4.32 2.32 -17.58
N PRO A 50 -5.09 1.43 -18.22
CA PRO A 50 -6.15 0.62 -17.58
C PRO A 50 -5.66 -0.32 -16.48
N ILE A 51 -4.36 -0.66 -16.47
CA ILE A 51 -3.75 -1.49 -15.43
C ILE A 51 -3.89 -0.83 -14.05
N ALA A 52 -3.58 0.46 -13.94
CA ALA A 52 -3.67 1.18 -12.67
C ALA A 52 -5.13 1.30 -12.17
N ALA A 53 -6.09 1.46 -13.08
CA ALA A 53 -7.52 1.47 -12.73
C ALA A 53 -7.96 0.14 -12.12
N ALA A 54 -7.49 -0.99 -12.67
CA ALA A 54 -7.82 -2.32 -12.16
C ALA A 54 -7.29 -2.55 -10.72
N PHE A 55 -6.25 -1.84 -10.31
CA PHE A 55 -5.72 -1.89 -8.93
C PHE A 55 -6.39 -0.91 -7.97
N ALA A 56 -7.41 -0.15 -8.38
CA ALA A 56 -8.15 0.74 -7.47
C ALA A 56 -8.77 0.03 -6.25
N PRO A 57 -9.35 -1.18 -6.36
CA PRO A 57 -9.83 -1.93 -5.20
C PRO A 57 -8.73 -2.27 -4.20
N VAL A 58 -7.49 -2.49 -4.67
CA VAL A 58 -6.34 -2.76 -3.80
C VAL A 58 -5.99 -1.53 -2.97
N ALA A 59 -5.97 -0.34 -3.59
CA ALA A 59 -5.75 0.93 -2.89
C ALA A 59 -6.86 1.23 -1.86
N MET A 60 -8.11 0.91 -2.21
CA MET A 60 -9.24 0.99 -1.27
C MET A 60 -9.01 0.11 -0.03
N MET A 61 -8.60 -1.15 -0.23
CA MET A 61 -8.33 -2.09 0.85
C MET A 61 -7.17 -1.65 1.75
N ILE A 62 -6.12 -1.06 1.18
CA ILE A 62 -5.01 -0.47 1.94
C ILE A 62 -5.53 0.66 2.84
N GLY A 63 -6.35 1.58 2.29
CA GLY A 63 -6.93 2.68 3.06
C GLY A 63 -7.85 2.22 4.19
N LEU A 64 -8.72 1.25 3.92
CA LEU A 64 -9.61 0.66 4.93
C LEU A 64 -8.83 -0.01 6.05
N SER A 65 -7.94 -0.93 5.71
CA SER A 65 -7.16 -1.71 6.69
C SER A 65 -6.27 -0.81 7.55
N ALA A 66 -5.54 0.13 6.92
CA ALA A 66 -4.73 1.10 7.63
C ALA A 66 -5.57 1.97 8.57
N GLY A 67 -6.75 2.42 8.12
CA GLY A 67 -7.60 3.32 8.91
C GLY A 67 -8.25 2.63 10.10
N LEU A 68 -8.70 1.38 9.93
CA LEU A 68 -9.25 0.55 11.00
C LEU A 68 -8.19 0.25 12.06
N LEU A 69 -6.98 -0.15 11.63
CA LEU A 69 -5.85 -0.42 12.54
C LEU A 69 -5.39 0.84 13.27
N ALA A 70 -5.39 1.99 12.58
CA ALA A 70 -5.08 3.28 13.17
C ALA A 70 -6.10 3.69 14.25
N HIS A 71 -7.40 3.52 13.99
CA HIS A 71 -8.46 3.79 14.96
C HIS A 71 -8.42 2.82 16.16
N ALA A 72 -8.04 1.56 15.92
CA ALA A 72 -7.82 0.57 16.97
C ALA A 72 -6.52 0.81 17.78
N GLY A 73 -5.70 1.80 17.43
CA GLY A 73 -4.50 2.18 18.19
C GLY A 73 -3.26 1.31 17.91
N PHE A 74 -3.23 0.62 16.77
CA PHE A 74 -2.07 -0.14 16.30
C PHE A 74 -0.96 0.74 15.72
N PHE A 75 -1.17 2.07 15.61
CA PHE A 75 -0.14 3.02 15.20
C PHE A 75 0.46 3.82 16.37
N ARG A 76 0.42 3.29 17.60
CA ARG A 76 1.01 3.96 18.78
C ARG A 76 2.49 3.65 19.00
N THR A 77 2.90 2.42 18.72
CA THR A 77 4.25 1.94 19.03
C THR A 77 4.87 1.28 17.81
N LEU A 78 6.21 1.37 17.70
CA LEU A 78 6.96 0.80 16.58
C LEU A 78 6.60 -0.66 16.28
N PRO A 79 6.48 -1.58 17.28
CA PRO A 79 6.12 -2.97 17.00
C PRO A 79 4.71 -3.13 16.42
N ARG A 80 3.76 -2.31 16.88
CA ARG A 80 2.38 -2.34 16.38
C ARG A 80 2.28 -1.78 14.95
N VAL A 81 3.13 -0.81 14.59
CA VAL A 81 3.22 -0.30 13.22
C VAL A 81 3.75 -1.38 12.28
N ILE A 82 4.79 -2.11 12.69
CA ILE A 82 5.32 -3.25 11.91
C ILE A 82 4.23 -4.32 11.73
N PHE A 83 3.53 -4.67 12.82
CA PHE A 83 2.40 -5.60 12.76
C PHE A 83 1.29 -5.10 11.83
N SER A 84 0.97 -3.80 11.88
CA SER A 84 -0.03 -3.20 10.99
C SER A 84 0.36 -3.30 9.52
N GLY A 85 1.64 -3.13 9.19
CA GLY A 85 2.16 -3.33 7.83
C GLY A 85 1.91 -4.75 7.31
N ILE A 86 2.15 -5.76 8.15
CA ILE A 86 1.89 -7.17 7.82
C ILE A 86 0.39 -7.39 7.58
N VAL A 87 -0.48 -6.92 8.49
CA VAL A 87 -1.94 -7.09 8.36
C VAL A 87 -2.47 -6.39 7.11
N ILE A 88 -1.98 -5.19 6.81
CA ILE A 88 -2.34 -4.44 5.58
C ILE A 88 -1.92 -5.25 4.34
N THR A 89 -0.73 -5.85 4.34
CA THR A 89 -0.27 -6.69 3.22
C THR A 89 -1.12 -7.94 3.05
N LEU A 90 -1.49 -8.61 4.14
CA LEU A 90 -2.38 -9.77 4.03
C LEU A 90 -3.75 -9.37 3.48
N ALA A 91 -4.31 -8.26 3.96
CA ALA A 91 -5.60 -7.76 3.51
C ALA A 91 -5.61 -7.36 2.03
N LEU A 92 -4.57 -6.65 1.56
CA LEU A 92 -4.49 -6.23 0.16
C LEU A 92 -4.26 -7.41 -0.77
N MET A 93 -3.56 -8.45 -0.33
CA MET A 93 -3.26 -9.62 -1.15
C MET A 93 -4.50 -10.43 -1.52
N LEU A 94 -5.49 -10.51 -0.63
CA LEU A 94 -6.77 -11.16 -0.94
C LEU A 94 -7.46 -10.57 -2.18
N VAL A 95 -7.19 -9.31 -2.48
CA VAL A 95 -7.73 -8.60 -3.65
C VAL A 95 -6.71 -8.53 -4.79
N ALA A 96 -5.44 -8.29 -4.49
CA ALA A 96 -4.40 -8.10 -5.49
C ALA A 96 -4.04 -9.39 -6.23
N VAL A 97 -4.01 -10.53 -5.55
CA VAL A 97 -3.67 -11.84 -6.14
C VAL A 97 -4.66 -12.24 -7.24
N PRO A 98 -5.99 -12.30 -7.00
CA PRO A 98 -6.93 -12.69 -8.05
C PRO A 98 -6.95 -11.70 -9.22
N ILE A 99 -6.80 -10.40 -8.97
CA ILE A 99 -6.72 -9.40 -10.04
C ILE A 99 -5.47 -9.66 -10.91
N ARG A 100 -4.31 -9.92 -10.30
CA ARG A 100 -3.07 -10.20 -11.03
C ARG A 100 -3.15 -11.49 -11.85
N THR A 101 -3.69 -12.56 -11.26
CA THR A 101 -3.72 -13.88 -11.91
C THR A 101 -4.77 -13.97 -13.01
N TYR A 102 -5.99 -13.47 -12.78
CA TYR A 102 -7.09 -13.59 -13.74
C TYR A 102 -7.11 -12.49 -14.79
N LEU A 103 -6.78 -11.24 -14.44
CA LEU A 103 -6.94 -10.10 -15.36
C LEU A 103 -5.67 -9.80 -16.16
N PHE A 104 -4.50 -10.15 -15.63
CA PHE A 104 -3.20 -9.78 -16.22
C PHE A 104 -2.26 -10.97 -16.45
N ALA A 105 -2.76 -12.20 -16.31
CA ALA A 105 -1.99 -13.44 -16.48
C ALA A 105 -0.65 -13.46 -15.71
N GLY A 106 -0.56 -12.74 -14.58
CA GLY A 106 0.65 -12.62 -13.78
C GLY A 106 1.69 -11.58 -14.22
N THR A 107 1.42 -10.76 -15.25
CA THR A 107 2.35 -9.71 -15.72
C THR A 107 1.67 -8.35 -15.77
N THR A 108 2.07 -7.44 -14.87
CA THR A 108 1.44 -6.13 -14.62
C THR A 108 2.37 -4.92 -14.77
N GLY A 109 3.64 -5.13 -15.15
CA GLY A 109 4.69 -4.09 -15.18
C GLY A 109 5.10 -3.55 -13.80
N SER A 110 4.73 -4.22 -12.71
CA SER A 110 5.03 -3.82 -11.33
C SER A 110 6.43 -4.29 -10.91
N GLY A 111 7.08 -3.67 -9.93
CA GLY A 111 8.39 -4.11 -9.43
C GLY A 111 8.42 -5.57 -8.93
N ALA A 112 7.25 -6.11 -8.54
CA ALA A 112 7.10 -7.53 -8.20
C ALA A 112 7.26 -8.44 -9.43
N ASP A 113 7.01 -7.94 -10.63
CA ASP A 113 7.00 -8.71 -11.87
C ASP A 113 8.43 -8.95 -12.38
N PHE A 114 9.38 -8.09 -11.99
CA PHE A 114 10.80 -8.37 -12.19
C PHE A 114 11.22 -9.63 -11.43
N PHE A 115 10.75 -9.80 -10.19
CA PHE A 115 11.01 -11.00 -9.41
C PHE A 115 10.25 -12.20 -9.97
N VAL A 116 8.97 -12.04 -10.32
CA VAL A 116 8.17 -13.11 -10.97
C VAL A 116 8.83 -13.58 -12.27
N ALA A 117 9.27 -12.67 -13.14
CA ALA A 117 9.92 -12.99 -14.42
C ALA A 117 11.33 -13.60 -14.22
N TYR A 118 12.10 -13.09 -13.27
CA TYR A 118 13.41 -13.65 -12.91
C TYR A 118 13.28 -15.09 -12.42
N PHE A 119 12.28 -15.39 -11.58
CA PHE A 119 12.07 -16.75 -11.07
C PHE A 119 11.33 -17.65 -12.08
N HIS A 120 10.51 -17.10 -12.97
CA HIS A 120 9.98 -17.83 -14.14
C HIS A 120 11.11 -18.32 -15.06
N ALA A 121 12.24 -17.62 -15.13
CA ALA A 121 13.42 -18.07 -15.84
C ALA A 121 14.24 -19.15 -15.09
N VAL A 122 14.00 -19.34 -13.78
CA VAL A 122 14.77 -20.25 -12.90
C VAL A 122 14.06 -21.61 -12.65
N GLY A 123 12.77 -21.74 -12.95
CA GLY A 123 12.19 -23.03 -13.33
C GLY A 123 11.68 -24.01 -12.25
N GLU A 124 11.63 -23.66 -10.95
CA GLU A 124 11.00 -24.52 -9.94
C GLU A 124 9.84 -23.84 -9.18
N ASN A 125 8.70 -24.54 -9.12
CA ASN A 125 7.49 -24.21 -8.34
C ASN A 125 7.08 -22.72 -8.38
N LEU A 126 6.75 -22.27 -9.58
CA LEU A 126 6.38 -20.89 -9.90
C LEU A 126 5.38 -20.27 -8.90
N LEU A 127 4.38 -21.02 -8.43
CA LEU A 127 3.36 -20.48 -7.52
C LEU A 127 3.85 -20.28 -6.08
N GLU A 128 4.64 -21.20 -5.53
CA GLU A 128 5.16 -21.08 -4.15
C GLU A 128 6.28 -20.04 -4.06
N SER A 129 7.20 -20.02 -5.02
CA SER A 129 8.30 -19.05 -5.05
C SER A 129 7.80 -17.63 -5.36
N VAL A 130 6.81 -17.48 -6.25
CA VAL A 130 6.15 -16.18 -6.50
C VAL A 130 5.38 -15.74 -5.28
N ALA A 131 4.66 -16.64 -4.60
CA ALA A 131 3.99 -16.29 -3.35
C ALA A 131 4.98 -15.75 -2.33
N ILE A 132 6.09 -16.45 -2.05
CA ILE A 132 7.07 -16.05 -1.03
C ILE A 132 7.75 -14.71 -1.38
N THR A 133 8.16 -14.51 -2.63
CA THR A 133 8.87 -13.30 -3.05
C THR A 133 7.95 -12.08 -3.18
N VAL A 134 6.76 -12.26 -3.76
CA VAL A 134 5.74 -11.21 -3.85
C VAL A 134 5.20 -10.88 -2.46
N LEU A 135 5.03 -11.87 -1.58
CA LEU A 135 4.71 -11.65 -0.16
C LEU A 135 5.82 -10.86 0.51
N GLY A 136 7.07 -11.31 0.42
CA GLY A 136 8.21 -10.65 1.05
C GLY A 136 8.36 -9.19 0.62
N ALA A 137 8.32 -8.94 -0.69
CA ALA A 137 8.44 -7.60 -1.24
C ALA A 137 7.26 -6.69 -0.83
N ASN A 138 6.01 -7.18 -0.90
CA ASN A 138 4.85 -6.40 -0.48
C ASN A 138 4.80 -6.19 1.05
N ILE A 139 5.27 -7.14 1.85
CA ILE A 139 5.35 -7.00 3.32
C ILE A 139 6.39 -5.93 3.65
N ALA A 140 7.60 -6.03 3.09
CA ALA A 140 8.64 -5.04 3.29
C ALA A 140 8.18 -3.64 2.86
N ASP A 141 7.57 -3.52 1.69
CA ASP A 141 7.01 -2.27 1.18
C ASP A 141 5.97 -1.64 2.13
N LYS A 142 4.99 -2.44 2.62
CA LYS A 142 3.95 -1.89 3.51
C LYS A 142 4.45 -1.61 4.91
N ILE A 143 5.41 -2.37 5.43
CA ILE A 143 6.07 -2.04 6.70
C ILE A 143 6.80 -0.71 6.57
N VAL A 144 7.61 -0.54 5.52
CA VAL A 144 8.35 0.71 5.28
C VAL A 144 7.39 1.88 5.07
N SER A 145 6.36 1.72 4.24
CA SER A 145 5.34 2.75 4.00
C SER A 145 4.58 3.13 5.27
N ALA A 146 4.20 2.15 6.10
CA ALA A 146 3.52 2.38 7.37
C ALA A 146 4.43 3.10 8.38
N LEU A 147 5.72 2.74 8.46
CA LEU A 147 6.70 3.41 9.30
C LEU A 147 6.94 4.85 8.88
N ILE A 148 7.07 5.12 7.58
CA ILE A 148 7.24 6.48 7.05
C ILE A 148 5.99 7.31 7.36
N ALA A 149 4.79 6.79 7.07
CA ALA A 149 3.54 7.48 7.35
C ALA A 149 3.38 7.77 8.85
N TRP A 150 3.71 6.80 9.72
CA TRP A 150 3.70 6.97 11.17
C TRP A 150 4.65 8.06 11.64
N LEU A 151 5.89 8.07 11.15
CA LEU A 151 6.90 9.07 11.51
C LEU A 151 6.46 10.48 11.06
N LEU A 152 5.96 10.61 9.83
CA LEU A 152 5.47 11.88 9.29
C LEU A 152 4.31 12.43 10.13
N VAL A 153 3.31 11.60 10.43
CA VAL A 153 2.15 12.03 11.23
C VAL A 153 2.55 12.40 12.65
N ARG A 154 3.52 11.70 13.26
CA ARG A 154 4.01 12.02 14.61
C ARG A 154 4.80 13.34 14.67
N ARG A 155 5.46 13.71 13.57
CA ARG A 155 6.21 14.95 13.38
C ARG A 155 5.32 16.14 12.98
N LEU A 156 4.05 15.92 12.61
CA LEU A 156 3.13 17.01 12.30
C LEU A 156 2.90 17.92 13.52
N PRO A 157 2.91 19.26 13.34
CA PRO A 157 2.63 20.20 14.42
C PRO A 157 1.20 20.04 14.94
N LEU A 158 1.01 20.17 16.26
CA LEU A 158 -0.28 19.98 16.94
C LEU A 158 -1.41 20.84 16.34
N ARG A 159 -1.08 22.00 15.76
CA ARG A 159 -2.03 22.88 15.06
C ARG A 159 -2.67 22.23 13.82
N ALA A 160 -1.91 21.42 13.09
CA ALA A 160 -2.44 20.66 11.95
C ALA A 160 -3.30 19.47 12.43
N GLN A 161 -3.00 18.92 13.62
CA GLN A 161 -3.75 17.81 14.21
C GLN A 161 -5.14 18.23 14.71
N GLN A 162 -5.29 19.48 15.16
CA GLN A 162 -6.57 20.03 15.63
C GLN A 162 -7.63 20.13 14.53
N ASN A 163 -7.22 20.19 13.26
CA ASN A 163 -8.14 20.25 12.11
C ASN A 163 -8.70 18.87 11.71
N PHE A 164 -8.18 17.78 12.30
CA PHE A 164 -8.59 16.41 11.98
C PHE A 164 -9.31 15.76 13.18
N PRO A 165 -10.63 15.89 13.29
CA PRO A 165 -11.40 15.32 14.41
C PRO A 165 -11.34 13.79 14.47
N ASN A 166 -11.08 13.13 13.34
CA ASN A 166 -10.99 11.66 13.23
C ASN A 166 -9.55 11.14 13.27
N MET A 167 -8.60 11.95 13.76
CA MET A 167 -7.19 11.56 13.81
C MET A 167 -6.99 10.35 14.73
N ALA A 168 -6.28 9.35 14.22
CA ALA A 168 -5.91 8.17 14.98
C ALA A 168 -4.98 8.52 16.15
N ARG A 169 -5.05 7.74 17.23
CA ARG A 169 -4.13 7.89 18.36
C ARG A 169 -2.76 7.36 17.97
N VAL A 170 -1.92 8.26 17.45
CA VAL A 170 -0.52 8.00 17.02
C VAL A 170 0.50 8.32 18.14
N ARG A 171 0.05 9.00 19.20
CA ARG A 171 0.81 9.25 20.44
C ARG A 171 0.22 8.49 21.61
#